data_AF-A0A1G8F9B7-F1
#
_entry.id   AF-A0A1G8F9B7-F1
#
_cell.length_a   1.000
_cell.length_b   1.000
_cell.length_c   1.000
_cell.angle_alpha   90.00
_cell.angle_beta   90.00
_cell.angle_gamma   90.00
#
_symmetry.space_group_name_H-M   'P 1'
#
loop_
_entity.id
_entity.type
_entity.pdbx_description
1 polymer ?
#
loop_
_entity_poly.entity_id
_entity_poly.type
_entity_poly.pdbx_seq_one_letter_code
_entity_poly.pdbx_strand_id
1 'polypeptide(L)'
;MLELLSDVGVRQPLQEAREFVEDTHNLRADVLRGLLQCCKSVKTVRLCLHLGREQALPWAAKLDPVALPTGSDRPWVSKSNDGLLVLKP
;
A
#
# COMPACT_ATOMS: atom_id res chain seq x y z
N MET A 1 -0.74 -0.11 10.33
CA MET A 1 -0.78 0.35 8.93
C MET A 1 -1.29 -0.73 7.97
N LEU A 2 -0.59 -1.86 7.78
CA LEU A 2 -0.97 -2.84 6.75
C LEU A 2 -2.38 -3.43 6.92
N GLU A 3 -2.83 -3.64 8.16
CA GLU A 3 -4.20 -4.07 8.47
C GLU A 3 -5.24 -3.01 8.03
N LEU A 4 -5.02 -1.73 8.36
CA LEU A 4 -5.86 -0.62 7.90
C LEU A 4 -5.93 -0.56 6.37
N LEU A 5 -4.77 -0.67 5.68
CA LEU A 5 -4.71 -0.71 4.22
C LEU A 5 -5.43 -1.92 3.61
N SER A 6 -5.50 -3.04 4.33
CA SER A 6 -6.26 -4.22 3.89
C SER A 6 -7.78 -3.99 3.92
N ASP A 7 -8.25 -3.06 4.74
CA ASP A 7 -9.66 -2.70 4.87
C ASP A 7 -10.12 -1.58 3.92
N VAL A 8 -9.17 -0.95 3.20
CA VAL A 8 -9.49 0.12 2.24
C VAL A 8 -10.42 -0.39 1.14
N GLY A 9 -11.50 0.35 0.91
CA GLY A 9 -12.57 0.01 -0.02
C GLY A 9 -13.55 -1.05 0.48
N VAL A 10 -13.40 -1.53 1.73
CA VAL A 10 -14.35 -2.44 2.41
C VAL A 10 -15.00 -1.72 3.59
N ARG A 11 -14.18 -1.26 4.54
CA ARG A 11 -14.61 -0.58 5.77
C ARG A 11 -13.93 0.76 6.00
N GLN A 12 -12.87 1.03 5.24
CA GLN A 12 -12.04 2.22 5.39
C GLN A 12 -12.04 3.00 4.08
N PRO A 13 -12.29 4.31 4.11
CA PRO A 13 -12.18 5.14 2.93
C PRO A 13 -10.71 5.34 2.54
N LEU A 14 -10.45 5.56 1.25
CA LEU A 14 -9.08 5.75 0.75
C LEU A 14 -8.42 6.99 1.37
N GLN A 15 -9.20 8.05 1.59
CA GLN A 15 -8.69 9.31 2.13
C GLN A 15 -8.14 9.16 3.56
N GLU A 16 -8.86 8.45 4.44
CA GLU A 16 -8.40 8.18 5.81
C GLU A 16 -7.11 7.35 5.81
N ALA A 17 -6.99 6.39 4.89
CA ALA A 17 -5.75 5.63 4.72
C ALA A 17 -4.57 6.49 4.25
N ARG A 18 -4.80 7.52 3.43
CA ARG A 18 -3.76 8.47 3.01
C ARG A 18 -3.25 9.27 4.20
N GLU A 19 -4.15 9.86 4.96
CA GLU A 19 -3.83 10.65 6.16
C GLU A 19 -3.07 9.80 7.18
N PHE A 20 -3.52 8.57 7.43
CA PHE A 20 -2.82 7.66 8.33
C PHE A 20 -1.40 7.31 7.85
N VAL A 21 -1.19 7.14 6.54
CA VAL A 21 0.12 6.80 6.00
C VAL A 21 1.10 7.97 6.10
N GLU A 22 0.62 9.21 6.06
CA GLU A 22 1.45 10.42 6.19
C GLU A 22 2.25 10.44 7.50
N ASP A 23 1.63 9.99 8.58
CA ASP A 23 2.22 9.92 9.92
C ASP A 23 3.28 8.79 10.08
N THR A 24 3.59 8.04 9.02
CA THR A 24 4.47 6.85 9.09
C THR A 24 5.92 7.09 8.65
N HIS A 25 6.38 8.35 8.61
CA HIS A 25 7.72 8.74 8.15
C HIS A 25 8.88 8.00 8.84
N ASN A 26 8.73 7.61 10.12
CA ASN A 26 9.75 6.92 10.92
C ASN A 26 9.74 5.39 10.79
N LEU A 27 8.92 4.80 9.91
CA LEU A 27 8.92 3.34 9.75
C LEU A 27 10.27 2.81 9.27
N ARG A 28 10.68 1.70 9.89
CA ARG A 28 11.85 0.93 9.48
C ARG A 28 11.55 0.14 8.21
N ALA A 29 12.23 0.51 7.13
CA ALA A 29 11.98 -0.06 5.81
C ALA A 29 12.30 -1.56 5.72
N ASP A 30 13.29 -2.04 6.46
CA ASP A 30 13.67 -3.46 6.53
C ASP A 30 12.59 -4.32 7.19
N VAL A 31 12.00 -3.83 8.28
CA VAL A 31 10.87 -4.50 8.95
C VAL A 31 9.64 -4.48 8.06
N LEU A 32 9.31 -3.32 7.48
CA LEU A 32 8.17 -3.17 6.58
C LEU A 32 8.30 -4.10 5.36
N ARG A 33 9.50 -4.20 4.77
CA ARG A 33 9.80 -5.13 3.67
C ARG A 33 9.50 -6.57 4.06
N GLY A 34 9.97 -7.03 5.23
CA GLY A 34 9.70 -8.39 5.70
C GLY A 34 8.20 -8.68 5.84
N LEU A 35 7.44 -7.73 6.39
CA LEU A 35 5.98 -7.86 6.49
C LEU A 35 5.29 -7.88 5.11
N LEU A 36 5.73 -7.04 4.18
CA LEU A 36 5.19 -6.98 2.82
C LEU A 36 5.48 -8.27 2.03
N GLN A 37 6.67 -8.88 2.20
CA GLN A 37 7.03 -10.15 1.58
C GLN A 37 6.12 -11.30 2.00
N CYS A 38 5.63 -11.29 3.24
CA CYS A 38 4.68 -12.30 3.75
C CYS A 38 3.21 -11.92 3.53
N CYS A 39 2.93 -10.73 2.99
CA CYS A 39 1.56 -10.25 2.84
C CYS A 39 0.87 -10.93 1.65
N LYS A 40 -0.21 -11.66 1.93
CA LYS A 40 -1.00 -12.38 0.91
C LYS A 40 -1.94 -11.47 0.11
N SER A 41 -2.16 -10.24 0.58
CA SER A 41 -3.04 -9.27 -0.07
C SER A 41 -2.27 -8.39 -1.05
N VAL A 42 -2.36 -8.71 -2.34
CA VAL A 42 -1.77 -7.89 -3.42
C VAL A 42 -2.23 -6.43 -3.34
N LYS A 43 -3.51 -6.21 -3.02
CA LYS A 43 -4.08 -4.87 -2.81
C LYS A 43 -3.29 -4.10 -1.76
N THR A 44 -3.08 -4.71 -0.59
CA THR A 44 -2.41 -4.08 0.55
C THR A 44 -0.95 -3.72 0.21
N VAL A 45 -0.24 -4.63 -0.46
CA VAL A 45 1.16 -4.40 -0.86
C VAL A 45 1.25 -3.24 -1.84
N ARG A 46 0.45 -3.26 -2.91
CA ARG A 46 0.45 -2.18 -3.90
C ARG A 46 0.00 -0.84 -3.33
N LEU A 47 -1.03 -0.84 -2.48
CA LEU A 47 -1.53 0.39 -1.86
C LEU A 47 -0.48 1.01 -0.94
N CYS A 48 0.22 0.20 -0.15
CA CYS A 48 1.33 0.65 0.70
C CYS A 48 2.43 1.31 -0.14
N LEU A 49 2.88 0.64 -1.21
CA LEU A 49 3.89 1.20 -2.11
C LEU A 49 3.41 2.48 -2.81
N HIS A 50 2.16 2.50 -3.26
CA HIS A 50 1.57 3.65 -3.94
C HIS A 50 1.52 4.88 -3.04
N LEU A 51 0.92 4.77 -1.85
CA LEU A 51 0.78 5.88 -0.91
C LEU A 51 2.14 6.36 -0.39
N GLY A 52 3.06 5.43 -0.09
CA GLY A 52 4.40 5.78 0.33
C GLY A 52 5.17 6.61 -0.70
N ARG A 53 5.00 6.31 -1.99
CA ARG A 53 5.62 7.07 -3.08
C ARG A 53 4.93 8.40 -3.33
N GLU A 54 3.60 8.40 -3.32
CA GLU A 54 2.78 9.59 -3.51
C GLU A 54 3.12 10.68 -2.49
N GLN A 55 3.37 10.26 -1.24
CA GLN A 55 3.71 11.16 -0.13
C GLN A 55 5.23 11.30 0.09
N ALA A 56 6.05 10.77 -0.81
CA ALA A 56 7.52 10.82 -0.74
C ALA A 56 8.11 10.33 0.61
N LEU A 57 7.51 9.30 1.21
CA LEU A 57 7.93 8.82 2.53
C LEU A 57 9.32 8.15 2.48
N PRO A 58 10.21 8.40 3.47
CA PRO A 58 11.60 7.93 3.42
C PRO A 58 11.76 6.41 3.31
N TRP A 59 10.80 5.64 3.86
CA TRP A 59 10.82 4.18 3.76
C TRP A 59 10.44 3.68 2.37
N ALA A 60 9.61 4.42 1.62
CA ALA A 60 9.12 4.00 0.31
C ALA A 60 10.25 3.91 -0.73
N ALA A 61 11.18 4.86 -0.69
CA ALA A 61 12.37 4.87 -1.56
C ALA A 61 13.34 3.69 -1.29
N LYS A 62 13.21 3.04 -0.12
CA LYS A 62 14.07 1.91 0.28
C LYS A 62 13.45 0.54 -0.03
N LEU A 63 12.23 0.51 -0.57
CA LEU A 63 11.53 -0.71 -0.95
C LEU A 63 11.69 -0.96 -2.44
N ASP A 64 12.13 -2.18 -2.80
CA ASP A 64 12.15 -2.67 -4.17
C ASP A 64 10.84 -3.43 -4.46
N PRO A 65 9.97 -2.93 -5.35
CA PRO A 65 8.71 -3.61 -5.71
C PRO A 65 8.91 -4.95 -6.38
N VAL A 66 10.03 -5.15 -7.09
CA VAL A 66 10.30 -6.41 -7.79
C VAL A 66 10.49 -7.55 -6.79
N ALA A 67 10.95 -7.23 -5.58
CA ALA A 67 11.13 -8.17 -4.48
C ALA A 67 9.87 -8.38 -3.62
N LEU A 68 8.73 -7.78 -4.00
CA LEU A 68 7.47 -7.81 -3.22
C LEU A 68 6.35 -8.50 -4.01
N PRO A 69 5.37 -9.14 -3.33
CA PRO A 69 4.27 -9.83 -3.98
C PRO A 69 3.23 -8.83 -4.51
N THR A 70 3.59 -8.12 -5.58
CA THR A 70 2.71 -7.15 -6.26
C THR A 70 1.75 -7.81 -7.26
N GLY A 71 1.81 -9.13 -7.48
CA GLY A 71 0.90 -9.82 -8.40
C GLY A 71 1.32 -9.68 -9.87
N SER A 72 0.35 -9.55 -10.78
CA SER A 72 0.61 -9.49 -12.23
C SER A 72 1.05 -8.11 -12.72
N ASP A 73 1.43 -7.99 -13.98
CA ASP A 73 1.71 -6.72 -14.66
C ASP A 73 0.47 -5.88 -15.01
N ARG A 74 -0.73 -6.32 -14.60
CA ARG A 74 -1.99 -5.60 -14.83
C ARG A 74 -2.35 -4.72 -13.64
N PRO A 75 -3.05 -3.59 -13.84
CA PRO A 75 -3.60 -2.81 -12.74
C PRO A 75 -4.53 -3.68 -11.87
N TRP A 76 -4.42 -3.52 -10.56
CA TRP A 76 -5.40 -4.06 -9.62
C TRP A 76 -6.52 -3.02 -9.51
N VAL A 77 -7.77 -3.45 -9.72
CA VAL A 77 -8.92 -2.55 -9.75
C VAL A 77 -10.03 -3.08 -8.85
N SER A 78 -10.62 -2.21 -8.03
CA SER A 78 -11.84 -2.52 -7.28
C SER A 78 -12.77 -1.31 -7.21
N LYS A 79 -14.07 -1.58 -7.17
CA LYS A 79 -15.10 -0.57 -6.94
C LYS A 79 -15.41 -0.51 -5.45
N SER A 80 -15.41 0.70 -4.91
CA SER A 80 -15.78 1.02 -3.54
C SER A 80 -16.78 2.18 -3.51
N ASN A 81 -17.23 2.56 -2.32
CA ASN A 81 -18.07 3.74 -2.13
C ASN A 81 -17.37 5.05 -2.52
N ASP A 82 -16.03 5.09 -2.46
CA ASP A 82 -15.20 6.23 -2.88
C ASP A 82 -14.91 6.25 -4.40
N GLY A 83 -15.49 5.30 -5.15
CA GLY A 83 -15.23 5.11 -6.57
C GLY A 83 -14.28 3.95 -6.87
N LEU A 84 -13.56 4.05 -7.98
CA LEU A 84 -12.64 3.01 -8.45
C LEU A 84 -11.24 3.21 -7.84
N LEU A 85 -10.80 2.23 -7.06
CA LEU A 85 -9.41 2.13 -6.62
C LEU A 85 -8.60 1.41 -7.71
N VAL A 86 -7.67 2.12 -8.33
CA VAL A 86 -6.78 1.59 -9.38
C VAL A 86 -5.34 1.63 -8.89
N LEU A 87 -4.73 0.47 -8.72
CA LEU A 87 -3.34 0.32 -8.27
C LEU A 87 -2.47 -0.23 -9.41
N LYS A 88 -1.55 0.60 -9.88
CA LYS A 88 -0.59 0.21 -10.92
C LYS A 88 0.37 -0.89 -10.42
N PRO A 89 0.94 -1.69 -11.33
CA PRO A 89 2.00 -2.65 -11.00
C PRO A 89 3.19 -1.99 -10.30
#